data_AF-A0A351BNJ4-F1
#
_entry.id   AF-A0A351BNJ4-F1
#
_cell.length_a   1.000
_cell.length_b   1.000
_cell.length_c   1.000
_cell.angle_alpha   90.00
_cell.angle_beta   90.00
_cell.angle_gamma   90.00
#
_symmetry.space_group_name_H-M   'P 1'
#
loop_
_entity.id
_entity.type
_entity.pdbx_description
1 polymer ?
#
loop_
_entity_poly.entity_id
_entity_poly.type
_entity_poly.pdbx_seq_one_letter_code
_entity_poly.pdbx_strand_id
1 'polypeptide(L)'
;ARARARPRPPPGPARAPRPHLLSRILDGINRRLQDAGIEARSFGREKSLYSIYRKMLDKRLSFSQVLDVYGFRVLVADQQTCYVALGLLHGLYKPVPGKFKDYIAIPKPNGYQSLHTTLIGPHGTPFELQIRTEAMDNLAQEGIASHWLYKDSEHFGADLQQKTSTWFHSLLDLQSATDESGDFLEHVKVDLFPH
;
A
#
# COMPACT_ATOMS: atom_id res chain seq x y z
N ALA A 1 -60.62 -4.33 22.47
CA ALA A 1 -59.18 -4.56 22.64
C ALA A 1 -58.40 -3.65 21.68
N ARG A 2 -57.71 -2.62 22.20
CA ARG A 2 -56.88 -1.71 21.37
C ARG A 2 -55.46 -2.29 21.30
N ALA A 3 -55.04 -2.73 20.12
CA ALA A 3 -53.70 -3.22 19.86
C ALA A 3 -52.70 -2.05 19.95
N ARG A 4 -51.76 -2.13 20.90
CA ARG A 4 -50.65 -1.18 21.03
C ARG A 4 -49.63 -1.46 19.93
N ALA A 5 -49.48 -0.52 19.00
CA ALA A 5 -48.40 -0.53 18.01
C ALA A 5 -47.04 -0.40 18.73
N ARG A 6 -46.12 -1.33 18.44
CA ARG A 6 -44.73 -1.25 18.93
C ARG A 6 -44.01 -0.07 18.27
N PRO A 7 -43.22 0.74 19.00
CA PRO A 7 -42.44 1.81 18.39
C PRO A 7 -41.35 1.22 17.48
N ARG A 8 -41.21 1.77 16.27
CA ARG A 8 -40.08 1.46 15.37
C ARG A 8 -38.76 1.84 16.05
N PRO A 9 -37.70 1.02 15.94
CA PRO A 9 -36.38 1.41 16.42
C PRO A 9 -35.90 2.67 15.70
N PRO A 10 -35.13 3.55 16.36
CA PRO A 10 -34.59 4.74 15.73
C PRO A 10 -33.68 4.34 14.55
N PRO A 11 -33.63 5.14 13.47
CA PRO A 11 -32.65 4.90 12.42
C PRO A 11 -31.25 4.96 13.04
N GLY A 12 -30.48 3.89 12.87
CA GLY A 12 -29.07 3.86 13.29
C GLY A 12 -28.28 4.99 12.63
N PRO A 13 -27.11 5.38 13.18
CA PRO A 13 -26.39 6.56 12.72
C PRO A 13 -26.17 6.50 11.22
N ALA A 14 -26.74 7.48 10.51
CA ALA A 14 -26.64 7.60 9.08
C ALA A 14 -25.16 7.67 8.71
N ARG A 15 -24.69 6.63 7.99
CA ARG A 15 -23.34 6.54 7.46
C ARG A 15 -23.13 7.76 6.57
N ALA A 16 -22.22 8.66 6.96
CA ALA A 16 -21.91 9.85 6.17
C ALA A 16 -21.61 9.46 4.71
N PRO A 17 -22.03 10.27 3.71
CA PRO A 17 -21.88 9.91 2.31
C PRO A 17 -20.42 9.59 1.99
N ARG A 18 -20.17 8.42 1.37
CA ARG A 18 -18.85 7.81 1.09
C ARG A 18 -17.75 8.78 0.61
N PRO A 19 -17.98 9.72 -0.32
CA PRO A 19 -16.93 10.65 -0.77
C PRO A 19 -16.44 11.63 0.31
N HIS A 20 -17.23 11.90 1.34
CA HIS A 20 -16.83 12.79 2.43
C HIS A 20 -15.87 12.13 3.42
N LEU A 21 -15.85 10.80 3.53
CA LEU A 21 -14.94 10.13 4.46
C LEU A 21 -13.50 10.14 3.95
N LEU A 22 -13.32 9.85 2.65
CA LEU A 22 -11.99 9.83 2.02
C LEU A 22 -11.33 11.20 2.08
N SER A 23 -12.06 12.25 1.70
CA SER A 23 -11.58 13.63 1.78
C SER A 23 -11.20 14.02 3.20
N ARG A 24 -12.06 13.73 4.20
CA ARG A 24 -11.75 14.05 5.60
C ARG A 24 -10.50 13.35 6.13
N ILE A 25 -10.28 12.08 5.78
CA ILE A 25 -9.07 11.37 6.19
C ILE A 25 -7.85 11.98 5.51
N LEU A 26 -7.94 12.25 4.20
CA LEU A 26 -6.87 12.86 3.41
C LEU A 26 -6.49 14.25 3.94
N ASP A 27 -7.49 15.09 4.24
CA ASP A 27 -7.30 16.41 4.83
C ASP A 27 -6.64 16.31 6.22
N GLY A 28 -7.03 15.33 7.02
CA GLY A 28 -6.43 15.07 8.32
C GLY A 28 -4.95 14.65 8.21
N ILE A 29 -4.62 13.79 7.25
CA ILE A 29 -3.24 13.39 6.94
C ILE A 29 -2.43 14.62 6.53
N ASN A 30 -2.91 15.38 5.54
CA ASN A 30 -2.22 16.55 5.01
C ASN A 30 -1.97 17.60 6.08
N ARG A 31 -3.01 17.92 6.87
CA ARG A 31 -2.89 18.90 7.96
C ARG A 31 -1.87 18.46 9.00
N ARG A 32 -1.90 17.19 9.41
CA ARG A 32 -0.97 16.66 10.41
C ARG A 32 0.49 16.71 9.95
N LEU A 33 0.74 16.43 8.68
CA LEU A 33 2.09 16.52 8.10
C LEU A 33 2.53 17.98 7.95
N GLN A 34 1.64 18.85 7.50
CA GLN A 34 1.90 20.30 7.38
C GLN A 34 2.20 20.95 8.74
N ASP A 35 1.44 20.62 9.79
CA ASP A 35 1.65 21.12 11.15
C ASP A 35 3.02 20.73 11.72
N ALA A 36 3.59 19.62 11.21
CA ALA A 36 4.93 19.15 11.58
C ALA A 36 6.03 19.66 10.63
N GLY A 37 5.71 20.52 9.66
CA GLY A 37 6.66 21.04 8.68
C GLY A 37 7.13 20.01 7.64
N ILE A 38 6.39 18.92 7.44
CA ILE A 38 6.74 17.89 6.45
C ILE A 38 6.08 18.22 5.12
N GLU A 39 6.90 18.47 4.11
CA GLU A 39 6.46 18.52 2.72
C GLU A 39 6.12 17.11 2.22
N ALA A 40 4.84 16.87 1.95
CA ALA A 40 4.36 15.57 1.50
C ALA A 40 3.23 15.71 0.46
N ARG A 41 3.16 14.75 -0.46
CA ARG A 41 2.05 14.61 -1.41
C ARG A 41 1.22 13.39 -1.04
N SER A 42 -0.04 13.61 -0.64
CA SER A 42 -0.94 12.53 -0.24
C SER A 42 -2.01 12.26 -1.28
N PHE A 43 -2.31 11.00 -1.52
CA PHE A 43 -3.32 10.51 -2.47
C PHE A 43 -4.26 9.55 -1.76
N GLY A 44 -5.56 9.67 -2.02
CA GLY A 44 -6.58 8.71 -1.58
C GLY A 44 -7.16 7.93 -2.75
N ARG A 45 -7.30 6.61 -2.60
CA ARG A 45 -7.93 5.72 -3.58
C ARG A 45 -8.92 4.79 -2.90
N GLU A 46 -10.08 4.61 -3.52
CA GLU A 46 -11.02 3.54 -3.18
C GLU A 46 -10.69 2.28 -3.98
N LYS A 47 -10.63 1.12 -3.31
CA LYS A 47 -10.43 -0.16 -3.99
C LYS A 47 -11.72 -0.55 -4.73
N SER A 48 -11.57 -1.10 -5.93
CA SER A 48 -12.71 -1.64 -6.67
C SER A 48 -13.35 -2.81 -5.91
N LEU A 49 -14.68 -2.92 -5.98
CA LEU A 49 -15.44 -4.03 -5.42
C LEU A 49 -14.93 -5.39 -5.92
N TYR A 50 -14.46 -5.45 -7.17
CA TYR A 50 -13.88 -6.67 -7.73
C TYR A 50 -12.57 -7.07 -7.04
N SER A 51 -11.69 -6.11 -6.72
CA SER A 51 -10.44 -6.36 -5.97
C SER A 51 -10.72 -6.79 -4.53
N ILE A 52 -11.74 -6.19 -3.90
CA ILE A 52 -12.23 -6.58 -2.58
C ILE A 52 -12.72 -8.03 -2.60
N TYR A 53 -13.55 -8.37 -3.59
CA TYR A 53 -14.11 -9.71 -3.74
C TYR A 53 -13.03 -10.78 -3.99
N ARG A 54 -12.06 -10.52 -4.87
CA ARG A 54 -10.91 -11.43 -5.06
C ARG A 54 -10.13 -11.64 -3.76
N LYS A 55 -9.83 -10.56 -3.03
CA LYS A 55 -9.14 -10.66 -1.73
C LYS A 55 -9.92 -11.50 -0.70
N MET A 56 -11.25 -11.41 -0.71
CA MET A 56 -12.11 -12.24 0.14
C MET A 56 -11.99 -13.71 -0.21
N LEU A 57 -12.00 -14.05 -1.50
CA LEU A 57 -11.86 -15.41 -1.99
C LEU A 57 -10.47 -15.98 -1.66
N ASP A 58 -9.41 -15.29 -2.05
CA ASP A 58 -8.02 -15.77 -1.91
C ASP A 58 -7.63 -15.99 -0.45
N LYS A 59 -8.06 -15.09 0.44
CA LYS A 59 -7.72 -15.13 1.86
C LYS A 59 -8.81 -15.74 2.73
N ARG A 60 -9.89 -16.25 2.12
CA ARG A 60 -11.10 -16.78 2.81
C ARG A 60 -11.61 -15.83 3.89
N LEU A 61 -11.63 -14.53 3.59
CA LEU A 61 -12.05 -13.49 4.53
C LEU A 61 -13.53 -13.17 4.34
N SER A 62 -14.25 -13.01 5.46
CA SER A 62 -15.60 -12.45 5.47
C SER A 62 -15.59 -10.98 5.06
N PHE A 63 -16.74 -10.46 4.59
CA PHE A 63 -16.86 -9.05 4.20
C PHE A 63 -16.50 -8.09 5.35
N SER A 64 -16.84 -8.47 6.59
CA SER A 64 -16.46 -7.75 7.81
C SER A 64 -14.94 -7.72 8.08
N GLN A 65 -14.18 -8.65 7.50
CA GLN A 65 -12.72 -8.72 7.62
C GLN A 65 -11.98 -8.03 6.48
N VAL A 66 -12.69 -7.59 5.42
CA VAL A 66 -12.09 -6.70 4.41
C VAL A 66 -12.11 -5.28 4.94
N LEU A 67 -11.10 -5.02 5.75
CA LEU A 67 -10.93 -3.78 6.48
C LEU A 67 -10.37 -2.65 5.59
N ASP A 68 -9.91 -2.96 4.37
CA ASP A 68 -9.08 -2.08 3.54
C ASP A 68 -9.77 -1.58 2.27
N VAL A 69 -11.01 -1.10 2.39
CA VAL A 69 -11.72 -0.48 1.25
C VAL A 69 -11.01 0.79 0.79
N TYR A 70 -10.42 1.53 1.73
CA TYR A 70 -9.73 2.79 1.50
C TYR A 70 -8.22 2.60 1.59
N GLY A 71 -7.51 3.08 0.57
CA GLY A 71 -6.05 3.11 0.53
C GLY A 71 -5.56 4.54 0.38
N PHE A 72 -4.56 4.90 1.17
CA PHE A 72 -3.90 6.20 1.10
C PHE A 72 -2.42 6.00 0.82
N ARG A 73 -1.85 6.92 0.06
CA ARG A 73 -0.42 6.97 -0.25
C ARG A 73 0.11 8.34 0.14
N VAL A 74 1.25 8.37 0.80
CA VAL A 74 1.97 9.59 1.17
C VAL A 74 3.37 9.50 0.57
N LEU A 75 3.70 10.48 -0.27
CA LEU A 75 5.03 10.65 -0.84
C LEU A 75 5.77 11.72 -0.06
N VAL A 76 7.01 11.42 0.31
CA VAL A 76 7.91 12.31 1.06
C VAL A 76 9.28 12.41 0.37
N ALA A 77 10.11 13.36 0.80
CA ALA A 77 11.41 13.62 0.18
C ALA A 77 12.38 12.43 0.31
N ASP A 78 12.51 11.87 1.52
CA ASP A 78 13.56 10.91 1.84
C ASP A 78 13.07 9.80 2.79
N GLN A 79 13.92 8.78 2.97
CA GLN A 79 13.63 7.61 3.79
C GLN A 79 13.45 7.93 5.28
N GLN A 80 14.20 8.88 5.84
CA GLN A 80 14.06 9.28 7.24
C GLN A 80 12.69 9.92 7.46
N THR A 81 12.29 10.80 6.54
CA THR A 81 10.97 11.44 6.54
C THR A 81 9.83 10.42 6.44
N CYS A 82 10.02 9.26 5.79
CA CYS A 82 9.01 8.18 5.80
C CYS A 82 8.69 7.71 7.23
N TYR A 83 9.71 7.52 8.06
CA TYR A 83 9.53 7.06 9.44
C TYR A 83 8.99 8.17 10.35
N VAL A 84 9.39 9.42 10.14
CA VAL A 84 8.80 10.56 10.86
C VAL A 84 7.32 10.69 10.54
N ALA A 85 6.95 10.64 9.26
CA ALA A 85 5.56 10.65 8.82
C ALA A 85 4.76 9.46 9.39
N LEU A 86 5.35 8.26 9.44
CA LEU A 86 4.72 7.10 10.09
C LEU A 86 4.36 7.40 11.55
N GLY A 87 5.31 7.91 12.33
CA GLY A 87 5.09 8.24 13.74
C GLY A 87 4.00 9.30 13.94
N LEU A 88 4.01 10.36 13.13
CA LEU A 88 3.00 11.42 13.19
C LEU A 88 1.59 10.90 12.87
N LEU A 89 1.48 10.01 11.88
CA LEU A 89 0.20 9.45 11.43
C LEU A 89 -0.32 8.34 12.36
N HIS A 90 0.58 7.59 13.03
CA HIS A 90 0.22 6.70 14.14
C HIS A 90 -0.26 7.46 15.37
N GLY A 91 0.23 8.70 15.57
CA GLY A 91 -0.29 9.60 16.60
C GLY A 91 -1.67 10.17 16.27
N LEU A 92 -2.00 10.34 14.99
CA LEU A 92 -3.30 10.83 14.54
C LEU A 92 -4.37 9.71 14.49
N TYR A 93 -4.00 8.54 13.99
CA TYR A 93 -4.89 7.39 13.83
C TYR A 93 -4.30 6.15 14.46
N LYS A 94 -5.12 5.43 15.21
CA LYS A 94 -4.67 4.25 15.95
C LYS A 94 -4.24 3.14 14.97
N PRO A 95 -3.00 2.62 15.06
CA PRO A 95 -2.56 1.51 14.23
C PRO A 95 -3.22 0.20 14.67
N VAL A 96 -3.50 -0.67 13.69
CA VAL A 96 -3.99 -2.03 13.93
C VAL A 96 -2.78 -2.94 14.21
N PRO A 97 -2.73 -3.61 15.39
CA PRO A 97 -1.64 -4.52 15.74
C PRO A 97 -1.41 -5.61 14.68
N GLY A 98 -0.15 -5.90 14.37
CA GLY A 98 0.23 -6.93 13.39
C GLY A 98 -0.06 -6.58 11.92
N LYS A 99 -0.48 -5.34 11.63
CA LYS A 99 -0.73 -4.85 10.25
C LYS A 99 0.27 -3.79 9.80
N PHE A 100 1.44 -3.75 10.42
CA PHE A 100 2.57 -2.94 9.97
C PHE A 100 3.57 -3.81 9.22
N LYS A 101 4.06 -3.30 8.08
CA LYS A 101 5.12 -3.94 7.30
C LYS A 101 6.12 -2.88 6.83
N ASP A 102 7.38 -3.12 7.13
CA ASP A 102 8.48 -2.25 6.72
C ASP A 102 9.17 -2.85 5.49
N TYR A 103 8.70 -2.47 4.30
CA TYR A 103 9.37 -2.86 3.05
C TYR A 103 10.53 -1.94 2.68
N ILE A 104 10.82 -0.90 3.48
CA ILE A 104 12.02 -0.10 3.29
C ILE A 104 13.22 -0.87 3.87
N ALA A 105 13.08 -1.37 5.09
CA ALA A 105 14.10 -2.17 5.77
C ALA A 105 14.22 -3.59 5.19
N ILE A 106 13.10 -4.20 4.78
CA ILE A 106 13.06 -5.53 4.17
C ILE A 106 12.35 -5.43 2.81
N PRO A 107 13.05 -4.99 1.75
CA PRO A 107 12.47 -4.86 0.41
C PRO A 107 11.95 -6.20 -0.11
N LYS A 108 10.95 -6.13 -0.98
CA LYS A 108 10.51 -7.33 -1.71
C LYS A 108 11.55 -7.73 -2.76
N PRO A 109 11.54 -9.00 -3.25
CA PRO A 109 12.46 -9.46 -4.29
C PRO A 109 12.47 -8.61 -5.57
N ASN A 110 11.35 -7.96 -5.90
CA ASN A 110 11.24 -7.05 -7.04
C ASN A 110 11.74 -5.62 -6.76
N GLY A 111 12.45 -5.40 -5.65
CA GLY A 111 12.97 -4.09 -5.26
C GLY A 111 11.91 -3.13 -4.70
N TYR A 112 10.66 -3.59 -4.51
CA TYR A 112 9.60 -2.74 -3.96
C TYR A 112 9.91 -2.29 -2.53
N GLN A 113 9.83 -0.98 -2.32
CA GLN A 113 10.05 -0.32 -1.03
C GLN A 113 8.89 0.61 -0.67
N SER A 114 8.37 0.48 0.56
CA SER A 114 7.36 1.34 1.16
C SER A 114 7.06 0.91 2.60
N LEU A 115 6.66 1.84 3.47
CA LEU A 115 6.06 1.52 4.76
C LEU A 115 4.57 1.29 4.59
N HIS A 116 4.07 0.12 5.00
CA HIS A 116 2.65 -0.21 4.95
C HIS A 116 2.10 -0.33 6.36
N THR A 117 0.98 0.34 6.62
CA THR A 117 0.31 0.25 7.92
C THR A 117 -1.20 0.31 7.74
N THR A 118 -1.95 -0.46 8.53
CA THR A 118 -3.41 -0.32 8.62
C THR A 118 -3.77 0.49 9.85
N LEU A 119 -4.54 1.56 9.65
CA LEU A 119 -4.97 2.48 10.70
C LEU A 119 -6.49 2.47 10.83
N ILE A 120 -6.99 2.87 12.00
CA ILE A 120 -8.43 3.03 12.25
C ILE A 120 -8.76 4.51 12.16
N GLY A 121 -9.54 4.87 11.14
CA GLY A 121 -10.03 6.21 10.90
C GLY A 121 -11.34 6.53 11.62
N PRO A 122 -11.97 7.67 11.28
CA PRO A 122 -13.24 8.09 11.86
C PRO A 122 -14.32 7.01 11.74
N HIS A 123 -15.18 6.92 12.76
CA HIS A 123 -16.26 5.93 12.86
C HIS A 123 -15.79 4.47 12.84
N GLY A 124 -14.54 4.21 13.24
CA GLY A 124 -13.98 2.86 13.29
C GLY A 124 -13.68 2.26 11.91
N THR A 125 -13.66 3.09 10.86
CA THR A 125 -13.42 2.62 9.50
C THR A 125 -11.92 2.39 9.32
N PRO A 126 -11.47 1.17 9.02
CA PRO A 126 -10.06 0.91 8.78
C PRO A 126 -9.65 1.39 7.39
N PHE A 127 -8.39 1.76 7.25
CA PHE A 127 -7.79 2.11 5.97
C PHE A 127 -6.31 1.69 5.93
N GLU A 128 -5.83 1.39 4.73
CA GLU A 128 -4.41 1.12 4.50
C GLU A 128 -3.69 2.42 4.14
N LEU A 129 -2.51 2.62 4.71
CA LEU A 129 -1.63 3.74 4.46
C LEU A 129 -0.29 3.21 3.95
N GLN A 130 0.19 3.81 2.86
CA GLN A 130 1.49 3.55 2.27
C GLN A 130 2.31 4.84 2.33
N ILE A 131 3.52 4.77 2.89
CA ILE A 131 4.44 5.90 2.95
C ILE A 131 5.70 5.50 2.20
N ARG A 132 6.18 6.34 1.29
CA ARG A 132 7.40 6.10 0.51
C ARG A 132 7.95 7.38 -0.09
N THR A 133 9.16 7.32 -0.62
CA THR A 133 9.74 8.45 -1.35
C THR A 133 9.23 8.50 -2.79
N GLU A 134 9.47 9.61 -3.48
CA GLU A 134 9.16 9.72 -4.92
C GLU A 134 9.93 8.69 -5.74
N ALA A 135 11.22 8.48 -5.43
CA ALA A 135 12.04 7.46 -6.09
C ALA A 135 11.47 6.04 -5.91
N MET A 136 11.00 5.72 -4.70
CA MET A 136 10.34 4.44 -4.41
C MET A 136 8.99 4.31 -5.12
N ASP A 137 8.26 5.42 -5.30
CA ASP A 137 7.00 5.43 -6.05
C ASP A 137 7.25 5.19 -7.55
N ASN A 138 8.25 5.85 -8.13
CA ASN A 138 8.64 5.66 -9.54
C ASN A 138 9.05 4.21 -9.80
N LEU A 139 9.93 3.65 -8.96
CA LEU A 139 10.35 2.24 -9.07
C LEU A 139 9.15 1.28 -8.98
N ALA A 140 8.17 1.58 -8.12
CA ALA A 140 6.98 0.76 -7.96
C ALA A 140 5.95 0.93 -9.08
N GLN A 141 5.96 2.04 -9.83
CA GLN A 141 5.07 2.27 -10.97
C GLN A 141 5.65 1.75 -12.27
N GLU A 142 6.95 1.94 -12.47
CA GLU A 142 7.62 1.67 -13.75
C GLU A 142 8.28 0.28 -13.80
N GLY A 143 8.32 -0.44 -12.67
CA GLY A 143 8.99 -1.73 -12.56
C GLY A 143 10.52 -1.63 -12.72
N ILE A 144 11.20 -2.76 -12.60
CA ILE A 144 12.67 -2.83 -12.78
C ILE A 144 13.07 -2.43 -14.21
N ALA A 145 12.22 -2.71 -15.22
CA ALA A 145 12.56 -2.59 -16.64
C ALA A 145 12.84 -1.14 -17.11
N SER A 146 12.10 -0.16 -16.61
CA SER A 146 12.23 1.24 -17.04
C SER A 146 13.43 1.94 -16.41
N HIS A 147 13.80 1.54 -15.19
CA HIS A 147 14.85 2.19 -14.41
C HIS A 147 16.28 1.83 -14.90
N TRP A 148 16.45 0.77 -15.71
CA TRP A 148 17.72 0.48 -16.39
C TRP A 148 17.96 1.36 -17.63
N LEU A 149 16.91 1.81 -18.32
CA LEU A 149 17.03 2.68 -19.50
C LEU A 149 17.50 4.10 -19.12
N TYR A 150 17.21 4.57 -17.90
CA TYR A 150 17.43 5.97 -17.52
C TYR A 150 18.65 6.24 -16.63
N LYS A 151 19.16 5.24 -15.87
CA LYS A 151 20.39 5.43 -15.07
C LYS A 151 21.69 5.12 -15.83
N ASP A 152 21.60 4.61 -17.05
CA ASP A 152 22.77 4.12 -17.81
C ASP A 152 23.10 4.94 -19.06
N SER A 153 22.62 6.20 -19.15
CA SER A 153 23.14 7.14 -20.15
C SER A 153 24.50 7.74 -19.76
N GLU A 154 24.99 7.52 -18.53
CA GLU A 154 26.25 8.11 -18.07
C GLU A 154 27.43 7.15 -17.84
N HIS A 155 27.28 5.81 -17.71
CA HIS A 155 28.44 4.93 -17.46
C HIS A 155 28.39 3.55 -18.17
N PHE A 156 29.05 3.47 -19.32
CA PHE A 156 29.68 2.27 -19.93
C PHE A 156 28.93 0.91 -19.82
N GLY A 157 28.21 0.56 -20.90
CA GLY A 157 27.37 -0.64 -21.06
C GLY A 157 28.02 -2.03 -21.03
N ALA A 158 29.22 -2.21 -20.47
CA ALA A 158 29.79 -3.54 -20.22
C ALA A 158 29.37 -4.12 -18.86
N ASP A 159 29.11 -3.26 -17.88
CA ASP A 159 28.74 -3.64 -16.50
C ASP A 159 27.29 -4.15 -16.41
N LEU A 160 26.46 -3.77 -17.39
CA LEU A 160 25.05 -4.16 -17.53
C LEU A 160 24.89 -5.68 -17.71
N GLN A 161 25.73 -6.30 -18.54
CA GLN A 161 25.62 -7.71 -18.92
C GLN A 161 26.10 -8.64 -17.80
N GLN A 162 27.09 -8.20 -17.02
CA GLN A 162 27.63 -8.96 -15.91
C GLN A 162 26.68 -8.96 -14.71
N LYS A 163 26.06 -7.81 -14.39
CA LYS A 163 25.09 -7.71 -13.29
C LYS A 163 23.76 -8.41 -13.61
N THR A 164 23.28 -8.36 -14.86
CA THR A 164 22.12 -9.16 -15.28
C THR A 164 22.40 -10.65 -15.18
N SER A 165 23.57 -11.12 -15.61
CA SER A 165 23.95 -12.54 -15.49
C SER A 165 24.01 -13.01 -14.02
N THR A 166 24.58 -12.21 -13.12
CA THR A 166 24.63 -12.56 -11.68
C THR A 166 23.25 -12.60 -11.03
N TRP A 167 22.34 -11.69 -11.39
CA TRP A 167 20.95 -11.72 -10.93
C TRP A 167 20.18 -12.92 -11.49
N PHE A 168 20.32 -13.22 -12.78
CA PHE A 168 19.72 -14.42 -13.40
C PHE A 168 20.19 -15.70 -12.70
N HIS A 169 21.48 -15.80 -12.39
CA HIS A 169 22.02 -16.92 -11.62
C HIS A 169 21.44 -16.98 -10.21
N SER A 170 21.33 -15.84 -9.51
CA SER A 170 20.72 -15.79 -8.17
C SER A 170 19.23 -16.17 -8.18
N LEU A 171 18.52 -15.88 -9.28
CA LEU A 171 17.13 -16.27 -9.50
C LEU A 171 16.98 -17.78 -9.72
N LEU A 172 17.90 -18.39 -10.49
CA LEU A 172 17.95 -19.84 -10.72
C LEU A 172 18.33 -20.59 -9.43
N ASP A 173 19.20 -20.02 -8.60
CA ASP A 173 19.58 -20.58 -7.30
C ASP A 173 18.45 -20.50 -6.28
N LEU A 174 17.61 -19.45 -6.32
CA LEU A 174 16.41 -19.37 -5.49
C LEU A 174 15.35 -20.39 -5.91
N GLN A 175 15.22 -20.69 -7.21
CA GLN A 175 14.30 -21.71 -7.71
C GLN A 175 14.65 -23.11 -7.20
N SER A 176 15.94 -23.43 -7.08
CA SER A 176 16.38 -24.73 -6.57
C SER A 176 16.23 -24.89 -5.06
N ALA A 177 16.04 -23.78 -4.31
CA ALA A 177 15.90 -23.78 -2.85
C ALA A 177 14.44 -23.84 -2.34
N THR A 178 13.44 -23.58 -3.18
CA THR A 178 12.02 -23.51 -2.75
C THR A 178 11.09 -24.33 -3.64
N ASP A 179 10.66 -25.47 -3.11
CA ASP A 179 9.74 -26.45 -3.72
C ASP A 179 8.25 -26.00 -3.73
N GLU A 180 7.95 -24.71 -3.53
CA GLU A 180 6.59 -24.13 -3.63
C GLU A 180 6.52 -23.10 -4.78
N SER A 181 6.71 -23.57 -6.01
CA SER A 181 7.00 -22.74 -7.20
C SER A 181 5.77 -22.36 -8.05
N GLY A 182 4.59 -22.17 -7.44
CA GLY A 182 3.36 -21.81 -8.17
C GLY A 182 3.08 -20.30 -8.26
N ASP A 183 3.10 -19.62 -7.12
CA ASP A 183 2.64 -18.22 -6.99
C ASP A 183 3.71 -17.18 -7.40
N PHE A 184 5.00 -17.56 -7.34
CA PHE A 184 6.10 -16.63 -7.60
C PHE A 184 6.30 -16.30 -9.09
N LEU A 185 6.19 -17.30 -9.98
CA LEU A 185 6.38 -17.11 -11.42
C LEU A 185 5.27 -16.26 -12.05
N GLU A 186 4.04 -16.39 -11.55
CA GLU A 186 2.91 -15.53 -11.94
C GLU A 186 3.21 -14.06 -11.63
N HIS A 187 3.75 -13.76 -10.44
CA HIS A 187 4.11 -12.39 -10.07
C HIS A 187 5.26 -11.80 -10.90
N VAL A 188 6.28 -12.60 -11.23
CA VAL A 188 7.42 -12.14 -12.05
C VAL A 188 7.00 -11.92 -13.51
N LYS A 189 6.14 -12.77 -14.05
CA LYS A 189 5.67 -12.66 -15.44
C LYS A 189 4.82 -11.41 -15.66
N VAL A 190 4.03 -11.02 -14.66
CA VAL A 190 3.23 -9.78 -14.66
C VAL A 190 4.12 -8.53 -14.60
N ASP A 191 5.23 -8.59 -13.87
CA ASP A 191 6.16 -7.45 -13.74
C ASP A 191 7.08 -7.26 -14.97
N LEU A 192 7.34 -8.31 -15.77
CA LEU A 192 8.20 -8.27 -16.96
C LEU A 192 7.48 -7.81 -18.25
N PHE A 193 6.17 -7.98 -18.32
CA PHE A 193 5.36 -7.60 -19.48
C PHE A 193 4.15 -6.78 -19.01
N PRO A 194 4.34 -5.50 -18.67
CA PRO A 194 3.22 -4.61 -18.45
C PRO A 194 2.46 -4.45 -19.78
N HIS A 195 1.15 -4.70 -19.77
CA HIS A 195 0.26 -4.37 -20.88
C HIS A 195 0.11 -2.86 -21.06
#